data_AF-A0A6A6UU32-F1
#
_entry.id   AF-A0A6A6UU32-F1
#
_cell.length_a   1.000
_cell.length_b   1.000
_cell.length_c   1.000
_cell.angle_alpha   90.00
_cell.angle_beta   90.00
_cell.angle_gamma   90.00
#
_symmetry.space_group_name_H-M   'P 1'
#
loop_
_entity.id
_entity.type
_entity.pdbx_description
1 polymer ?
#
loop_
_entity_poly.entity_id
_entity_poly.type
_entity_poly.pdbx_seq_one_letter_code
_entity_poly.pdbx_strand_id
1 'polypeptide(L)'
;MTPKPVQEGAQQKGAPSGLPNVPHHFWAPTNAAYWKIQQINDDLKASAAQTPGTGASSHKRPVTNMWSAICNLFYPADAVVTNGPVWSVDVETAEEEDMPDSLIIRTLLETAPWTRDYGRIECVKAAHDNARGWQNLISNTVTLLTESQADSTTNDNSISLVLAVGTKCMLFIWDPKSKLPGEQLRIRGTAEDGTGDEDAMLDPRIKPPPFDTSYIDSTAKEVIWSAAWKLDHDTDPETGAMPHLQEMEQIEKFLCSIREIPLAEKEQETTRPGPADDLKPKV
;
A
#
# COMPACT_ATOMS: atom_id res chain seq x y z
N MET A 1 43.30 -40.71 22.06
CA MET A 1 41.99 -40.07 22.24
C MET A 1 42.22 -38.57 22.28
N THR A 2 41.92 -37.89 21.19
CA THR A 2 42.15 -36.45 21.02
C THR A 2 40.78 -35.77 21.15
N PRO A 3 40.60 -34.74 21.98
CA PRO A 3 39.30 -34.11 22.13
C PRO A 3 38.96 -33.31 20.86
N LYS A 4 37.72 -33.48 20.38
CA LYS A 4 37.14 -32.67 19.30
C LYS A 4 36.94 -31.23 19.79
N PRO A 5 37.19 -30.20 18.96
CA PRO A 5 36.84 -28.84 19.29
C PRO A 5 35.31 -28.66 19.23
N VAL A 6 34.78 -28.00 20.26
CA VAL A 6 33.41 -27.50 20.33
C VAL A 6 33.31 -26.34 19.33
N GLN A 7 32.42 -26.47 18.33
CA GLN A 7 32.01 -25.34 17.51
C GLN A 7 31.07 -24.47 18.35
N GLU A 8 31.57 -23.34 18.85
CA GLU A 8 30.72 -22.26 19.34
C GLU A 8 29.92 -21.71 18.15
N GLY A 9 28.59 -21.81 18.28
CA GLY A 9 27.66 -21.26 17.31
C GLY A 9 27.81 -19.76 17.24
N ALA A 10 28.29 -19.27 16.09
CA ALA A 10 28.09 -17.88 15.72
C ALA A 10 26.58 -17.61 15.73
N GLN A 11 26.12 -16.77 16.66
CA GLN A 11 24.82 -16.11 16.55
C GLN A 11 24.79 -15.47 15.16
N GLN A 12 23.95 -16.03 14.28
CA GLN A 12 23.58 -15.36 13.04
C GLN A 12 22.86 -14.07 13.44
N LYS A 13 23.63 -12.99 13.49
CA LYS A 13 23.15 -11.63 13.38
C LYS A 13 22.30 -11.61 12.11
N GLY A 14 20.98 -11.47 12.25
CA GLY A 14 20.03 -11.52 11.14
C GLY A 14 20.54 -10.66 10.00
N ALA A 15 20.71 -11.27 8.83
CA ALA A 15 21.03 -10.53 7.62
C ALA A 15 19.91 -9.50 7.38
N PRO A 16 20.24 -8.25 7.01
CA PRO A 16 19.22 -7.25 6.74
C PRO A 16 18.34 -7.76 5.60
N SER A 17 17.06 -7.93 5.87
CA SER A 17 16.09 -8.46 4.93
C SER A 17 15.59 -7.36 3.98
N GLY A 18 16.53 -6.60 3.42
CA GLY A 18 16.32 -5.78 2.23
C GLY A 18 16.78 -6.53 0.98
N LEU A 19 16.16 -6.26 -0.18
CA LEU A 19 16.58 -6.84 -1.46
C LEU A 19 18.08 -6.54 -1.70
N PRO A 20 18.92 -7.55 -2.02
CA PRO A 20 20.38 -7.39 -2.07
C PRO A 20 20.94 -6.43 -3.12
N ASN A 21 20.11 -5.70 -3.89
CA ASN A 21 20.56 -4.75 -4.93
C ASN A 21 19.67 -3.51 -5.09
N VAL A 22 18.72 -3.24 -4.18
CA VAL A 22 17.91 -2.01 -4.26
C VAL A 22 18.55 -0.98 -3.34
N PRO A 23 19.09 0.13 -3.87
CA PRO A 23 19.74 1.15 -3.07
C PRO A 23 18.71 2.06 -2.38
N HIS A 24 17.55 1.53 -1.94
CA HIS A 24 16.40 2.28 -1.39
C HIS A 24 15.83 1.65 -0.12
N HIS A 25 16.69 1.44 0.89
CA HIS A 25 16.30 0.99 2.22
C HIS A 25 15.87 2.15 3.12
N PHE A 26 14.71 2.03 3.77
CA PHE A 26 14.21 3.08 4.67
C PHE A 26 15.13 3.35 5.88
N TRP A 27 15.88 2.35 6.33
CA TRP A 27 16.74 2.42 7.52
C TRP A 27 18.22 2.66 7.21
N ALA A 28 18.62 2.75 5.93
CA ALA A 28 20.03 2.93 5.58
C ALA A 28 20.39 4.44 5.51
N PRO A 29 21.26 4.98 6.39
CA PRO A 29 21.57 6.42 6.42
C PRO A 29 22.24 6.96 5.15
N THR A 30 22.75 6.07 4.29
CA THR A 30 23.33 6.42 2.99
C THR A 30 22.30 6.57 1.88
N ASN A 31 21.00 6.54 2.22
CA ASN A 31 19.91 6.37 1.28
C ASN A 31 19.01 7.59 1.16
N ALA A 32 18.55 7.92 -0.05
CA ALA A 32 17.56 8.96 -0.27
C ALA A 32 16.23 8.67 0.46
N ALA A 33 15.82 7.40 0.55
CA ALA A 33 14.60 7.01 1.26
C ALA A 33 14.66 7.30 2.75
N TYR A 34 15.80 7.00 3.39
CA TYR A 34 16.05 7.32 4.80
C TYR A 34 15.92 8.82 5.08
N TRP A 35 16.63 9.66 4.30
CA TRP A 35 16.59 11.11 4.50
C TRP A 35 15.21 11.70 4.24
N LYS A 36 14.45 11.11 3.32
CA LYS A 36 13.09 11.55 3.04
C LYS A 36 12.15 11.25 4.20
N ILE A 37 12.18 10.02 4.74
CA ILE A 37 11.37 9.66 5.92
C ILE A 37 11.77 10.51 7.12
N GLN A 38 13.06 10.79 7.31
CA GLN A 38 13.52 11.68 8.39
C GLN A 38 12.98 13.10 8.22
N GLN A 39 13.07 13.69 7.02
CA GLN A 39 12.49 15.00 6.73
C GLN A 39 10.99 15.04 7.04
N ILE A 40 10.25 13.99 6.64
CA ILE A 40 8.82 13.90 6.90
C ILE A 40 8.53 13.86 8.41
N ASN A 41 9.29 13.08 9.16
CA ASN A 41 9.14 13.01 10.62
C ASN A 41 9.40 14.37 11.28
N ASP A 42 10.40 15.11 10.80
CA ASP A 42 10.71 16.45 11.29
C ASP A 42 9.58 17.44 10.96
N ASP A 43 9.06 17.41 9.73
CA ASP A 43 7.94 18.26 9.28
C ASP A 43 6.67 17.99 10.09
N LEU A 44 6.38 16.72 10.38
CA LEU A 44 5.24 16.30 11.21
C LEU A 44 5.40 16.77 12.67
N LYS A 45 6.60 16.59 13.25
CA LYS A 45 6.91 17.05 14.62
C LYS A 45 6.81 18.56 14.73
N ALA A 46 7.33 19.31 13.75
CA ALA A 46 7.21 20.76 13.68
C ALA A 46 5.74 21.22 13.57
N SER A 47 4.92 20.48 12.82
CA SER A 47 3.49 20.75 12.67
C SER A 47 2.68 20.41 13.94
N ALA A 48 3.07 19.37 14.68
CA ALA A 48 2.42 18.96 15.93
C ALA A 48 2.79 19.86 17.13
N ALA A 49 3.96 20.51 17.11
CA ALA A 49 4.38 21.45 18.14
C ALA A 49 3.53 22.74 18.19
N GLN A 50 2.69 22.98 17.17
CA GLN A 50 1.70 24.05 17.16
C GLN A 50 0.44 23.57 17.93
N THR A 51 0.39 23.80 19.24
CA THR A 51 -0.63 23.28 20.18
C THR A 51 -1.98 24.04 20.13
N PRO A 52 -3.06 23.57 20.80
CA PRO A 52 -4.37 23.34 20.18
C PRO A 52 -5.45 24.30 20.69
N GLY A 53 -6.25 24.80 19.76
CA GLY A 53 -7.39 25.65 20.08
C GLY A 53 -7.85 26.29 18.78
N THR A 54 -8.99 25.84 18.28
CA THR A 54 -9.55 26.10 16.93
C THR A 54 -9.04 25.19 15.79
N GLY A 55 -9.27 23.88 15.92
CA GLY A 55 -9.74 23.04 14.80
C GLY A 55 -8.99 22.96 13.46
N ALA A 56 -7.68 23.23 13.36
CA ALA A 56 -6.99 23.14 12.07
C ALA A 56 -5.52 22.73 12.18
N SER A 57 -5.29 21.42 12.16
CA SER A 57 -4.05 20.78 11.71
C SER A 57 -4.43 19.36 11.25
N SER A 58 -5.28 19.12 10.23
CA SER A 58 -5.48 19.57 8.83
C SER A 58 -4.62 18.86 7.76
N HIS A 59 -3.63 18.09 8.15
CA HIS A 59 -2.54 17.72 7.25
C HIS A 59 -2.78 16.45 6.40
N LYS A 60 -3.91 16.38 5.70
CA LYS A 60 -4.15 15.44 4.59
C LYS A 60 -3.01 15.49 3.56
N ARG A 61 -2.61 16.72 3.18
CA ARG A 61 -1.59 16.96 2.14
C ARG A 61 -0.18 16.53 2.53
N PRO A 62 0.33 16.75 3.75
CA PRO A 62 1.61 16.17 4.15
C PRO A 62 1.67 14.65 4.07
N VAL A 63 0.58 13.95 4.41
CA VAL A 63 0.51 12.48 4.25
C VAL A 63 0.59 12.10 2.78
N THR A 64 -0.22 12.73 1.93
CA THR A 64 -0.20 12.52 0.48
C THR A 64 1.18 12.84 -0.12
N ASN A 65 1.80 13.96 0.26
CA ASN A 65 3.13 14.37 -0.21
C ASN A 65 4.23 13.42 0.28
N MET A 66 4.12 12.90 1.51
CA MET A 66 5.00 11.86 2.04
C MET A 66 4.96 10.62 1.15
N TRP A 67 3.76 10.07 0.94
CA TRP A 67 3.60 8.88 0.13
C TRP A 67 3.98 9.12 -1.32
N SER A 68 3.72 10.31 -1.85
CA SER A 68 4.18 10.69 -3.20
C SER A 68 5.70 10.64 -3.30
N ALA A 69 6.40 11.20 -2.32
CA ALA A 69 7.86 11.16 -2.31
C ALA A 69 8.39 9.73 -2.14
N ILE A 70 7.78 8.91 -1.28
CA ILE A 70 8.14 7.49 -1.11
C ILE A 70 7.94 6.75 -2.43
N CYS A 71 6.75 6.83 -3.03
CA CYS A 71 6.44 6.16 -4.28
C CYS A 71 7.38 6.60 -5.41
N ASN A 72 7.67 7.89 -5.55
CA ASN A 72 8.61 8.38 -6.57
C ASN A 72 10.05 7.87 -6.39
N LEU A 73 10.44 7.42 -5.19
CA LEU A 73 11.74 6.74 -4.99
C LEU A 73 11.73 5.30 -5.55
N PHE A 74 10.61 4.58 -5.43
CA PHE A 74 10.47 3.20 -5.91
C PHE A 74 10.04 3.12 -7.38
N TYR A 75 9.32 4.13 -7.87
CA TYR A 75 8.73 4.23 -9.21
C TYR A 75 9.09 5.57 -9.89
N PRO A 76 10.39 5.90 -10.02
CA PRO A 76 10.80 7.14 -10.66
C PRO A 76 10.38 7.17 -12.15
N ALA A 77 9.74 8.26 -12.56
CA ALA A 77 9.23 8.44 -13.92
C ALA A 77 10.34 8.47 -14.99
N ASP A 78 11.57 8.78 -14.61
CA ASP A 78 12.75 8.88 -15.47
C ASP A 78 13.62 7.62 -15.46
N ALA A 79 13.26 6.57 -14.71
CA ALA A 79 13.94 5.29 -14.80
C ALA A 79 13.60 4.59 -16.13
N VAL A 80 14.35 4.98 -17.16
CA VAL A 80 14.37 4.30 -18.45
C VAL A 80 15.06 2.96 -18.23
N VAL A 81 14.27 1.92 -17.96
CA VAL A 81 14.74 0.55 -18.10
C VAL A 81 14.75 0.27 -19.60
N THR A 82 15.93 0.06 -20.19
CA THR A 82 16.07 -0.34 -21.59
C THR A 82 15.27 -1.63 -21.79
N ASN A 83 14.06 -1.53 -22.36
CA ASN A 83 13.07 -2.59 -22.53
C ASN A 83 12.22 -2.98 -21.29
N GLY A 84 12.12 -2.15 -20.26
CA GLY A 84 11.22 -2.36 -19.11
C GLY A 84 10.01 -1.41 -19.10
N PRO A 85 9.02 -1.65 -18.24
CA PRO A 85 7.86 -0.78 -18.11
C PRO A 85 8.29 0.60 -17.58
N VAL A 86 7.76 1.66 -18.16
CA VAL A 86 7.85 3.01 -17.59
C VAL A 86 6.80 3.10 -16.49
N TRP A 87 7.20 3.48 -15.29
CA TRP A 87 6.28 3.66 -14.17
C TRP A 87 5.85 5.12 -14.04
N SER A 88 4.62 5.34 -13.61
CA SER A 88 4.13 6.66 -13.20
C SER A 88 3.47 6.59 -11.83
N VAL A 89 3.56 7.69 -11.09
CA VAL A 89 2.85 7.91 -9.84
C VAL A 89 1.97 9.14 -10.05
N ASP A 90 0.67 8.91 -10.23
CA ASP A 90 -0.31 9.97 -10.38
C ASP A 90 -0.91 10.30 -9.01
N VAL A 91 -1.22 11.58 -8.77
CA VAL A 91 -1.85 12.04 -7.52
C VAL A 91 -3.21 12.64 -7.85
N GLU A 92 -4.25 12.08 -7.24
CA GLU A 92 -5.63 12.54 -7.33
C GLU A 92 -6.04 13.11 -5.97
N THR A 93 -6.25 14.42 -5.89
CA THR A 93 -6.64 15.08 -4.64
C THR A 93 -8.14 15.25 -4.58
N ALA A 94 -8.79 14.72 -3.54
CA ALA A 94 -10.22 14.91 -3.36
C ALA A 94 -10.53 16.31 -2.83
N GLU A 95 -11.58 16.94 -3.40
CA GLU A 95 -12.06 18.26 -2.98
C GLU A 95 -12.78 18.21 -1.62
N GLU A 96 -13.42 17.09 -1.32
CA GLU A 96 -14.10 16.86 -0.05
C GLU A 96 -13.09 16.56 1.07
N GLU A 97 -13.31 17.17 2.24
CA GLU A 97 -12.36 17.13 3.35
C GLU A 97 -12.13 15.72 3.91
N ASP A 98 -13.18 14.90 3.93
CA ASP A 98 -13.17 13.56 4.53
C ASP A 98 -12.99 12.43 3.48
N MET A 99 -12.91 12.79 2.18
CA MET A 99 -12.57 11.84 1.12
C MET A 99 -11.05 11.66 1.02
N PRO A 100 -10.55 10.43 0.79
CA PRO A 100 -9.10 10.20 0.65
C PRO A 100 -8.52 10.94 -0.56
N ASP A 101 -7.26 11.37 -0.45
CA ASP A 101 -6.43 11.61 -1.63
C ASP A 101 -5.88 10.25 -2.09
N SER A 102 -5.78 10.05 -3.40
CA SER A 102 -5.27 8.81 -3.98
C SER A 102 -3.94 9.06 -4.67
N LEU A 103 -2.96 8.18 -4.44
CA LEU A 103 -1.79 8.03 -5.29
C LEU A 103 -1.89 6.74 -6.04
N ILE A 104 -1.66 6.79 -7.34
CA ILE A 104 -1.89 5.65 -8.24
C ILE A 104 -0.58 5.31 -8.93
N ILE A 105 -0.12 4.09 -8.69
CA ILE A 105 1.08 3.52 -9.32
C ILE A 105 0.64 2.78 -10.57
N ARG A 106 1.11 3.26 -11.71
CA ARG A 106 0.76 2.73 -13.03
C ARG A 106 1.99 2.39 -13.84
N THR A 107 1.81 1.54 -14.85
CA THR A 107 2.79 1.42 -15.94
C THR A 107 2.25 2.09 -17.19
N LEU A 108 3.08 2.93 -17.81
CA LEU A 108 2.89 3.44 -19.16
C LEU A 108 3.52 2.43 -20.13
N LEU A 109 2.68 1.72 -20.87
CA LEU A 109 3.13 0.92 -22.00
C LEU A 109 3.28 1.87 -23.20
N GLU A 110 4.51 2.18 -23.62
CA GLU A 110 4.82 3.09 -24.75
C GLU A 110 4.04 2.76 -26.04
N THR A 111 3.56 1.52 -26.18
CA THR A 111 2.87 1.02 -27.37
C THR A 111 1.40 0.66 -27.17
N ALA A 112 0.84 0.84 -25.96
CA ALA A 112 -0.55 0.49 -25.68
C ALA A 112 -1.41 1.73 -25.35
N PRO A 113 -2.66 1.81 -25.85
CA PRO A 113 -3.58 2.91 -25.53
C PRO A 113 -4.19 2.80 -24.13
N TRP A 114 -3.69 1.91 -23.27
CA TRP A 114 -4.22 1.68 -21.93
C TRP A 114 -3.13 1.78 -20.86
N THR A 115 -3.46 2.48 -19.78
CA THR A 115 -2.72 2.49 -18.52
C THR A 115 -3.29 1.43 -17.59
N ARG A 116 -2.43 0.78 -16.79
CA ARG A 116 -2.87 -0.21 -15.80
C ARG A 116 -2.43 0.22 -14.40
N ASP A 117 -3.37 0.17 -13.46
CA ASP A 117 -3.13 0.40 -12.04
C ASP A 117 -2.56 -0.88 -11.41
N TYR A 118 -1.42 -0.76 -10.73
CA TYR A 118 -0.75 -1.85 -10.01
C TYR A 118 -0.78 -1.66 -8.50
N GLY A 119 -0.76 -0.41 -8.06
CA GLY A 119 -0.87 -0.05 -6.66
C GLY A 119 -1.65 1.24 -6.47
N ARG A 120 -2.32 1.34 -5.32
CA ARG A 120 -2.91 2.59 -4.85
C ARG A 120 -2.55 2.85 -3.41
N ILE A 121 -2.40 4.12 -3.09
CA ILE A 121 -2.19 4.63 -1.75
C ILE A 121 -3.29 5.63 -1.46
N GLU A 122 -4.12 5.34 -0.47
CA GLU A 122 -5.27 6.17 -0.10
C GLU A 122 -4.96 6.88 1.21
N CYS A 123 -4.95 8.21 1.18
CA CYS A 123 -4.44 9.06 2.26
C CYS A 123 -5.53 9.92 2.88
N VAL A 124 -5.67 9.87 4.20
CA VAL A 124 -6.52 10.78 4.99
C VAL A 124 -5.76 11.41 6.16
N LYS A 125 -6.29 12.51 6.68
CA LYS A 125 -5.73 13.24 7.83
C LYS A 125 -5.72 12.37 9.10
N ALA A 126 -4.75 12.62 9.99
CA ALA A 126 -4.57 11.92 11.26
C ALA A 126 -5.81 11.94 12.18
N ALA A 127 -6.71 12.93 12.02
CA ALA A 127 -7.97 13.00 12.77
C ALA A 127 -8.90 11.80 12.53
N HIS A 128 -8.67 11.02 11.46
CA HIS A 128 -9.39 9.79 11.19
C HIS A 128 -8.73 8.54 11.79
N ASP A 129 -7.68 8.67 12.62
CA ASP A 129 -7.02 7.52 13.27
C ASP A 129 -7.85 6.96 14.43
N ASN A 130 -9.00 6.40 14.07
CA ASN A 130 -9.95 5.72 14.94
C ASN A 130 -10.69 4.65 14.11
N ALA A 131 -11.39 3.73 14.77
CA ALA A 131 -12.07 2.62 14.10
C ALA A 131 -12.94 3.07 12.91
N ARG A 132 -13.76 4.11 13.11
CA ARG A 132 -14.67 4.64 12.10
C ARG A 132 -13.94 5.28 10.92
N GLY A 133 -12.85 6.01 11.17
CA GLY A 133 -12.05 6.62 10.11
C GLY A 133 -11.37 5.58 9.21
N TRP A 134 -10.82 4.52 9.80
CA TRP A 134 -10.27 3.37 9.06
C TRP A 134 -11.36 2.61 8.28
N GLN A 135 -12.53 2.38 8.90
CA GLN A 135 -13.71 1.81 8.22
C GLN A 135 -14.11 2.61 6.98
N ASN A 136 -14.28 3.93 7.15
CA ASN A 136 -14.66 4.83 6.07
C ASN A 136 -13.60 4.84 4.96
N LEU A 137 -12.31 4.88 5.31
CA LEU A 137 -11.23 4.83 4.32
C LEU A 137 -11.30 3.54 3.48
N ILE A 138 -11.43 2.38 4.12
CA ILE A 138 -11.55 1.09 3.42
C ILE A 138 -12.79 1.08 2.51
N SER A 139 -13.95 1.51 3.04
CA SER A 139 -15.19 1.54 2.28
C SER A 139 -15.10 2.46 1.06
N ASN A 140 -14.60 3.68 1.25
CA ASN A 140 -14.44 4.65 0.17
C ASN A 140 -13.47 4.14 -0.89
N THR A 141 -12.35 3.53 -0.47
CA THR A 141 -11.37 2.91 -1.39
C THR A 141 -12.03 1.85 -2.25
N VAL A 142 -12.81 0.95 -1.64
CA VAL A 142 -13.52 -0.11 -2.38
C VAL A 142 -14.54 0.48 -3.35
N THR A 143 -15.30 1.49 -2.94
CA THR A 143 -16.25 2.18 -3.82
C THR A 143 -15.54 2.78 -5.03
N LEU A 144 -14.49 3.57 -4.81
CA LEU A 144 -13.69 4.19 -5.87
C LEU A 144 -13.10 3.15 -6.83
N LEU A 145 -12.53 2.06 -6.29
CA LEU A 145 -12.00 0.96 -7.11
C LEU A 145 -13.08 0.27 -7.92
N THR A 146 -14.27 0.07 -7.34
CA THR A 146 -15.41 -0.55 -8.03
C THR A 146 -15.95 0.34 -9.14
N GLU A 147 -16.08 1.64 -8.89
CA GLU A 147 -16.53 2.62 -9.89
C GLU A 147 -15.50 2.74 -11.02
N SER A 148 -14.21 2.83 -10.69
CA SER A 148 -13.14 2.86 -11.70
C SER A 148 -13.11 1.60 -12.58
N GLN A 149 -13.52 0.44 -12.05
CA GLN A 149 -13.71 -0.77 -12.86
C GLN A 149 -14.96 -0.76 -13.72
N ALA A 150 -16.06 -0.15 -13.25
CA ALA A 150 -17.26 -0.02 -14.07
C ALA A 150 -16.96 0.74 -15.37
N ASP A 151 -15.97 1.64 -15.33
CA ASP A 151 -15.48 2.40 -16.49
C ASP A 151 -14.35 1.70 -17.27
N SER A 152 -13.67 0.69 -16.71
CA SER A 152 -12.54 0.00 -17.35
C SER A 152 -12.87 -1.47 -17.63
N THR A 153 -13.00 -1.86 -18.89
CA THR A 153 -13.17 -3.27 -19.32
C THR A 153 -11.90 -4.13 -19.12
N THR A 154 -10.89 -3.65 -18.41
CA THR A 154 -9.51 -4.14 -18.51
C THR A 154 -8.81 -4.49 -17.20
N ASN A 155 -9.36 -4.22 -16.01
CA ASN A 155 -8.65 -4.51 -14.75
C ASN A 155 -9.29 -5.61 -13.90
N ASP A 156 -9.31 -6.80 -14.49
CA ASP A 156 -9.64 -8.07 -13.85
C ASP A 156 -8.56 -8.54 -12.83
N ASN A 157 -7.65 -7.66 -12.43
CA ASN A 157 -6.43 -7.99 -11.71
C ASN A 157 -6.43 -7.38 -10.32
N SER A 158 -5.74 -8.05 -9.40
CA SER A 158 -5.58 -7.52 -8.05
C SER A 158 -4.71 -6.26 -8.05
N ILE A 159 -5.04 -5.32 -7.17
CA ILE A 159 -4.33 -4.05 -6.96
C ILE A 159 -3.75 -4.07 -5.55
N SER A 160 -2.48 -3.69 -5.43
CA SER A 160 -1.84 -3.53 -4.12
C SER A 160 -2.32 -2.25 -3.46
N LEU A 161 -2.79 -2.31 -2.22
CA LEU A 161 -3.32 -1.17 -1.49
C LEU A 161 -2.47 -0.81 -0.28
N VAL A 162 -2.21 0.49 -0.13
CA VAL A 162 -1.75 1.10 1.11
C VAL A 162 -2.83 2.05 1.57
N LEU A 163 -3.39 1.82 2.74
CA LEU A 163 -4.37 2.70 3.36
C LEU A 163 -3.66 3.48 4.46
N ALA A 164 -3.58 4.81 4.31
CA ALA A 164 -2.79 5.68 5.16
C ALA A 164 -3.66 6.69 5.90
N VAL A 165 -3.52 6.73 7.23
CA VAL A 165 -4.19 7.67 8.11
C VAL A 165 -3.13 8.37 8.95
N GLY A 166 -2.88 9.65 8.66
CA GLY A 166 -1.74 10.35 9.27
C GLY A 166 -0.43 9.64 8.94
N THR A 167 0.32 9.27 9.98
CA THR A 167 1.60 8.55 9.85
C THR A 167 1.45 7.04 9.88
N LYS A 168 0.23 6.54 10.10
CA LYS A 168 -0.04 5.11 10.14
C LYS A 168 -0.47 4.59 8.78
N CYS A 169 -0.17 3.33 8.51
CA CYS A 169 -0.64 2.63 7.33
C CYS A 169 -1.01 1.18 7.60
N MET A 170 -1.88 0.66 6.75
CA MET A 170 -2.15 -0.76 6.58
C MET A 170 -1.99 -1.13 5.11
N LEU A 171 -1.46 -2.31 4.85
CA LEU A 171 -1.28 -2.88 3.53
C LEU A 171 -2.36 -3.93 3.30
N PHE A 172 -2.94 -3.92 2.11
CA PHE A 172 -3.96 -4.88 1.67
C PHE A 172 -3.77 -5.20 0.19
N ILE A 173 -4.47 -6.23 -0.29
CA ILE A 173 -4.68 -6.48 -1.70
C ILE A 173 -6.17 -6.30 -1.98
N TRP A 174 -6.51 -5.54 -3.02
CA TRP A 174 -7.87 -5.53 -3.56
C TRP A 174 -7.97 -6.49 -4.73
N ASP A 175 -8.86 -7.48 -4.64
CA ASP A 175 -9.08 -8.48 -5.66
C ASP A 175 -10.50 -8.38 -6.25
N PRO A 176 -10.65 -7.88 -7.50
CA PRO A 176 -11.97 -7.71 -8.12
C PRO A 176 -12.72 -9.03 -8.33
N LYS A 177 -12.00 -10.17 -8.40
CA LYS A 177 -12.57 -11.49 -8.70
C LYS A 177 -13.13 -12.19 -7.47
N SER A 178 -12.83 -11.68 -6.28
CA SER A 178 -13.35 -12.23 -5.04
C SER A 178 -14.88 -12.11 -5.02
N LYS A 179 -15.55 -13.27 -4.96
CA LYS A 179 -17.02 -13.37 -5.05
C LYS A 179 -17.68 -13.03 -3.72
N LEU A 180 -18.83 -12.35 -3.80
CA LEU A 180 -19.78 -12.19 -2.70
C LEU A 180 -20.80 -13.36 -2.68
N PRO A 181 -21.14 -13.93 -1.50
CA PRO A 181 -20.47 -13.73 -0.21
C PRO A 181 -19.15 -14.52 -0.15
N GLY A 182 -18.09 -13.87 0.35
CA GLY A 182 -16.77 -14.47 0.55
C GLY A 182 -16.33 -14.36 2.02
N GLU A 183 -15.17 -14.90 2.36
CA GLU A 183 -14.56 -14.66 3.67
C GLU A 183 -14.26 -13.17 3.83
N GLN A 184 -14.75 -12.57 4.92
CA GLN A 184 -14.65 -11.15 5.21
C GLN A 184 -13.84 -10.92 6.48
N LEU A 185 -12.95 -9.94 6.42
CA LEU A 185 -12.37 -9.34 7.60
C LEU A 185 -13.40 -8.40 8.24
N ARG A 186 -13.29 -8.17 9.54
CA ARG A 186 -14.06 -7.14 10.25
C ARG A 186 -13.13 -6.18 10.97
N ILE A 187 -13.57 -4.95 11.18
CA ILE A 187 -12.84 -3.98 12.01
C ILE A 187 -13.74 -3.60 13.18
N ARG A 188 -13.26 -3.90 14.39
CA ARG A 188 -14.03 -3.65 15.61
C ARG A 188 -14.11 -2.15 15.87
N GLY A 189 -15.33 -1.66 15.96
CA GLY A 189 -15.65 -0.34 16.48
C GLY A 189 -15.51 -0.33 18.00
N THR A 190 -14.30 -0.29 18.53
CA THR A 190 -14.16 0.07 19.95
C THR A 190 -14.32 1.57 20.07
N ALA A 191 -15.48 2.01 20.57
CA ALA A 191 -15.57 3.30 21.23
C ALA A 191 -14.59 3.33 22.41
N GLU A 192 -14.01 4.49 22.72
CA GLU A 192 -13.07 4.67 23.83
C GLU A 192 -13.65 4.27 25.21
N ASP A 193 -14.97 4.13 25.31
CA ASP A 193 -15.70 3.76 26.53
C ASP A 193 -16.20 2.30 26.56
N GLY A 194 -15.89 1.50 25.53
CA GLY A 194 -16.31 0.09 25.46
C GLY A 194 -17.81 -0.12 25.22
N THR A 195 -18.57 0.91 24.90
CA THR A 195 -19.97 0.77 24.46
C THR A 195 -20.03 0.74 22.94
N GLY A 196 -20.53 -0.37 22.41
CA GLY A 196 -20.21 -0.85 21.06
C GLY A 196 -20.63 0.05 19.91
N ASP A 197 -19.69 0.24 18.98
CA ASP A 197 -20.02 0.36 17.56
C ASP A 197 -20.08 -1.05 16.97
N GLU A 198 -21.03 -1.29 16.07
CA GLU A 198 -21.19 -2.58 15.39
C GLU A 198 -19.90 -2.96 14.65
N ASP A 199 -19.52 -4.24 14.73
CA ASP A 199 -18.42 -4.79 13.93
C ASP A 199 -18.73 -4.56 12.44
N ALA A 200 -17.93 -3.73 11.77
CA ALA A 200 -18.11 -3.49 10.34
C ALA A 200 -17.40 -4.59 9.55
N MET A 201 -18.17 -5.36 8.79
CA MET A 201 -17.62 -6.32 7.83
C MET A 201 -17.00 -5.55 6.65
N LEU A 202 -15.75 -5.86 6.34
CA LEU A 202 -15.07 -5.33 5.18
C LEU A 202 -15.56 -6.03 3.91
N ASP A 203 -15.47 -5.34 2.79
CA ASP A 203 -15.74 -5.93 1.48
C ASP A 203 -14.82 -7.15 1.26
N PRO A 204 -15.32 -8.31 0.81
CA PRO A 204 -14.51 -9.52 0.65
C PRO A 204 -13.43 -9.38 -0.42
N ARG A 205 -13.47 -8.34 -1.26
CA ARG A 205 -12.40 -8.02 -2.21
C ARG A 205 -11.16 -7.46 -1.51
N ILE A 206 -11.27 -6.99 -0.27
CA ILE A 206 -10.12 -6.62 0.56
C ILE A 206 -9.52 -7.88 1.19
N LYS A 207 -8.28 -8.18 0.81
CA LYS A 207 -7.51 -9.34 1.28
C LYS A 207 -6.29 -8.89 2.07
N PRO A 208 -5.88 -9.67 3.09
CA PRO A 208 -4.61 -9.45 3.77
C PRO A 208 -3.45 -9.57 2.76
N PRO A 209 -2.31 -8.90 3.02
CA PRO A 209 -1.10 -9.10 2.22
C PRO A 209 -0.55 -10.53 2.44
N PRO A 210 0.35 -11.01 1.56
CA PRO A 210 0.86 -12.38 1.60
C PRO A 210 1.92 -12.63 2.70
N PHE A 211 1.96 -11.78 3.73
CA PHE A 211 2.87 -11.87 4.87
C PHE A 211 2.14 -11.51 6.16
N ASP A 212 2.70 -11.94 7.29
CA ASP A 212 2.12 -11.69 8.60
C ASP A 212 2.13 -10.20 8.94
N THR A 213 1.03 -9.72 9.52
CA THR A 213 0.87 -8.33 9.93
C THR A 213 0.34 -8.26 11.36
N SER A 214 0.83 -7.29 12.13
CA SER A 214 0.41 -7.10 13.53
C SER A 214 -1.03 -6.59 13.66
N TYR A 215 -1.57 -5.97 12.59
CA TYR A 215 -2.90 -5.39 12.57
C TYR A 215 -3.97 -6.34 12.02
N ILE A 216 -3.65 -7.59 11.69
CA ILE A 216 -4.63 -8.59 11.27
C ILE A 216 -4.56 -9.81 12.20
N ASP A 217 -5.65 -10.03 12.95
CA ASP A 217 -5.88 -11.29 13.63
C ASP A 217 -6.54 -12.27 12.65
N SER A 218 -5.74 -13.17 12.09
CA SER A 218 -6.20 -14.19 11.15
C SER A 218 -7.14 -15.23 11.77
N THR A 219 -7.10 -15.39 13.10
CA THR A 219 -7.96 -16.32 13.84
C THR A 219 -9.33 -15.70 14.08
N ALA A 220 -9.36 -14.45 14.54
CA ALA A 220 -10.59 -13.70 14.78
C ALA A 220 -11.17 -13.03 13.51
N LYS A 221 -10.44 -13.11 12.39
CA LYS A 221 -10.75 -12.42 11.12
C LYS A 221 -10.93 -10.92 11.32
N GLU A 222 -10.06 -10.33 12.14
CA GLU A 222 -10.22 -8.97 12.65
C GLU A 222 -9.04 -8.08 12.23
N VAL A 223 -9.36 -6.85 11.82
CA VAL A 223 -8.41 -5.77 11.61
C VAL A 223 -8.35 -4.94 12.90
N ILE A 224 -7.17 -4.90 13.50
CA ILE A 224 -6.88 -4.17 14.74
C ILE A 224 -6.29 -2.81 14.37
N TRP A 225 -7.13 -1.80 14.23
CA TRP A 225 -6.72 -0.48 13.73
C TRP A 225 -5.66 0.21 14.60
N SER A 226 -5.71 -0.01 15.92
CA SER A 226 -4.73 0.53 16.86
C SER A 226 -3.32 -0.04 16.66
N ALA A 227 -3.21 -1.19 16.00
CA ALA A 227 -1.94 -1.87 15.69
C ALA A 227 -1.43 -1.58 14.27
N ALA A 228 -2.05 -0.66 13.54
CA ALA A 228 -1.56 -0.19 12.24
C ALA A 228 -0.12 0.31 12.35
N TRP A 229 0.67 0.05 11.30
CA TRP A 229 2.09 0.35 11.29
C TRP A 229 2.35 1.83 11.19
N LYS A 230 3.27 2.33 12.00
CA LYS A 230 3.69 3.73 11.97
C LYS A 230 4.89 3.90 11.05
N LEU A 231 4.92 4.99 10.31
CA LEU A 231 6.10 5.48 9.60
C LEU A 231 6.90 6.50 10.42
N ASP A 232 6.26 7.14 11.41
CA ASP A 232 6.92 8.07 12.31
C ASP A 232 7.67 7.32 13.42
N HIS A 233 8.96 7.61 13.50
CA HIS A 233 9.85 7.00 14.48
C HIS A 233 10.66 8.07 15.19
N ASP A 234 10.84 7.86 16.50
CA ASP A 234 11.84 8.60 17.23
C ASP A 234 13.21 8.06 16.82
N THR A 235 14.05 8.97 16.34
CA THR A 235 15.46 8.67 16.12
C THR A 235 16.07 8.24 17.44
N ASP A 236 16.95 7.24 17.38
CA ASP A 236 17.74 6.82 18.52
C ASP A 236 18.47 8.04 19.11
N PRO A 237 18.29 8.35 20.41
CA PRO A 237 18.80 9.57 21.00
C PRO A 237 20.33 9.61 21.11
N GLU A 238 21.01 8.46 21.04
CA GLU A 238 22.47 8.36 21.13
C GLU A 238 23.13 8.48 19.76
N THR A 239 22.52 7.92 18.73
CA THR A 239 23.09 7.85 17.38
C THR A 239 22.46 8.83 16.38
N GLY A 240 21.27 9.36 16.70
CA GLY A 240 20.45 10.14 15.77
C GLY A 240 19.91 9.31 14.60
N ALA A 241 20.10 7.99 14.61
CA ALA A 241 19.71 7.10 13.53
C ALA A 241 18.24 6.66 13.68
N MET A 242 17.56 6.47 12.55
CA MET A 242 16.25 5.83 12.57
C MET A 242 16.39 4.35 12.95
N PRO A 243 15.58 3.83 13.90
CA PRO A 243 15.63 2.42 14.25
C PRO A 243 15.23 1.56 13.04
N HIS A 244 15.91 0.43 12.86
CA HIS A 244 15.49 -0.58 11.89
C HIS A 244 14.31 -1.36 12.48
N LEU A 245 13.11 -0.98 12.06
CA LEU A 245 11.87 -1.66 12.46
C LEU A 245 11.42 -2.65 11.40
N GLN A 246 10.90 -3.78 11.86
CA GLN A 246 10.42 -4.85 10.98
C GLN A 246 9.29 -4.37 10.07
N GLU A 247 8.41 -3.50 10.57
CA GLU A 247 7.28 -2.94 9.84
C GLU A 247 7.74 -2.12 8.63
N MET A 248 8.78 -1.30 8.79
CA MET A 248 9.35 -0.53 7.67
C MET A 248 9.90 -1.44 6.58
N GLU A 249 10.57 -2.52 6.98
CA GLU A 249 11.07 -3.53 6.07
C GLU A 249 9.94 -4.21 5.29
N GLN A 250 8.81 -4.51 5.95
CA GLN A 250 7.64 -5.09 5.29
C GLN A 250 6.97 -4.09 4.32
N ILE A 251 6.89 -2.80 4.68
CA ILE A 251 6.38 -1.76 3.78
C ILE A 251 7.27 -1.66 2.53
N GLU A 252 8.58 -1.64 2.70
CA GLU A 252 9.53 -1.61 1.59
C GLU A 252 9.41 -2.85 0.68
N LYS A 253 9.35 -4.04 1.28
CA LYS A 253 9.12 -5.30 0.55
C LYS A 253 7.82 -5.28 -0.23
N PHE A 254 6.74 -4.77 0.38
CA PHE A 254 5.45 -4.65 -0.27
C PHE A 254 5.53 -3.73 -1.49
N LEU A 255 6.13 -2.54 -1.33
CA LEU A 255 6.36 -1.62 -2.46
C LEU A 255 7.24 -2.27 -3.54
N CYS A 256 8.28 -3.01 -3.18
CA CYS A 256 9.10 -3.69 -4.18
C CYS A 256 8.33 -4.79 -4.92
N SER A 257 7.45 -5.53 -4.23
CA SER A 257 6.67 -6.62 -4.82
C SER A 257 5.72 -6.16 -5.92
N ILE A 258 5.27 -4.90 -5.89
CA ILE A 258 4.44 -4.32 -6.96
C ILE A 258 5.18 -4.34 -8.30
N ARG A 259 6.50 -4.14 -8.29
CA ARG A 259 7.34 -4.20 -9.51
C ARG A 259 7.51 -5.61 -10.06
N GLU A 260 7.26 -6.62 -9.23
CA GLU A 260 7.33 -8.03 -9.58
C GLU A 260 6.00 -8.57 -10.11
N ILE A 261 4.90 -7.80 -9.99
CA ILE A 261 3.61 -8.17 -10.56
C ILE A 261 3.76 -8.31 -12.07
N PRO A 262 3.40 -9.47 -12.66
CA PRO A 262 3.50 -9.68 -14.08
C PRO A 262 2.78 -8.59 -14.87
N LEU A 263 3.48 -8.03 -15.86
CA LEU A 263 2.87 -7.10 -16.79
C LEU A 263 1.75 -7.82 -17.54
N ALA A 264 0.64 -7.13 -17.80
CA ALA A 264 -0.40 -7.70 -18.66
C ALA A 264 0.23 -8.00 -20.01
N GLU A 265 0.39 -9.29 -20.33
CA GLU A 265 0.68 -9.67 -21.70
C GLU A 265 -0.53 -9.28 -22.54
N LYS A 266 -0.27 -8.78 -23.75
CA LYS A 266 -1.30 -8.57 -24.76
C LYS A 266 -2.05 -9.89 -24.88
N GLU A 267 -3.29 -9.96 -24.43
CA GLU A 267 -4.18 -11.01 -24.91
C GLU A 267 -4.15 -10.85 -26.43
N GLN A 268 -3.45 -11.76 -27.10
CA GLN A 268 -3.63 -11.93 -28.52
C GLN A 268 -5.13 -12.18 -28.64
N GLU A 269 -5.84 -11.22 -29.24
CA GLU A 269 -7.13 -11.46 -29.86
C GLU A 269 -7.00 -12.80 -30.57
N THR A 270 -7.46 -13.85 -29.90
CA THR A 270 -7.66 -15.12 -30.56
C THR A 270 -8.73 -14.76 -31.55
N THR A 271 -8.31 -14.60 -32.81
CA THR A 271 -9.18 -14.45 -33.96
C THR A 271 -10.27 -15.48 -33.79
N ARG A 272 -11.44 -15.04 -33.30
CA ARG A 272 -12.64 -15.84 -33.34
C ARG A 272 -12.77 -16.20 -34.81
N PRO A 273 -12.88 -17.50 -35.17
CA PRO A 273 -13.30 -17.84 -36.51
C PRO A 273 -14.62 -17.10 -36.72
N GLY A 274 -14.69 -16.27 -37.76
CA GLY A 274 -15.93 -15.62 -38.12
C GLY A 274 -17.05 -16.66 -38.21
N PRO A 275 -18.31 -16.27 -37.94
CA PRO A 275 -19.42 -17.20 -38.06
C PRO A 275 -19.38 -17.83 -39.45
N ALA A 276 -19.47 -19.17 -39.49
CA ALA A 276 -19.48 -19.94 -40.72
C ALA A 276 -20.56 -19.40 -41.66
N ASP A 277 -20.11 -18.96 -42.82
CA ASP A 277 -20.91 -18.37 -43.89
C ASP A 277 -21.66 -19.49 -44.63
N ASP A 278 -22.52 -20.23 -43.91
CA ASP A 278 -23.29 -21.37 -44.42
C ASP A 278 -24.79 -21.09 -44.37
N LEU A 279 -25.23 -20.04 -45.07
CA LEU A 279 -26.61 -19.92 -45.54
C LEU A 279 -26.64 -19.30 -46.93
N LYS A 280 -26.23 -20.08 -47.94
CA LYS A 280 -26.71 -19.86 -49.31
C LYS A 280 -28.03 -20.62 -49.50
N PRO A 281 -29.13 -19.95 -49.90
CA PRO A 281 -30.36 -20.65 -50.24
C PRO A 281 -30.14 -21.48 -51.52
N LYS A 282 -30.58 -22.74 -51.50
CA LYS A 282 -30.65 -23.58 -52.70
C LYS A 282 -31.68 -22.97 -53.66
N VAL A 283 -31.25 -22.71 -54.89
CA VAL A 283 -32.10 -22.56 -56.08
C VAL A 283 -32.47 -23.95 -56.57
#